data_AF-A0A7C6F0Y3-F1
#
_entry.id   AF-A0A7C6F0Y3-F1
#
_cell.length_a   1.000
_cell.length_b   1.000
_cell.length_c   1.000
_cell.angle_alpha   90.00
_cell.angle_beta   90.00
_cell.angle_gamma   90.00
#
_symmetry.space_group_name_H-M   'P 1'
#
loop_
_entity.id
_entity.type
_entity.pdbx_description
1 polymer ?
#
loop_
_entity_poly.entity_id
_entity_poly.type
_entity_poly.pdbx_seq_one_letter_code
_entity_poly.pdbx_strand_id
1 'polypeptide(L)'
;QYDWPRNFDELIWVVNRAYQATQKPLIELEVLPRELRWSLDRNMRLLRDPETISLPKFLAQVEQELLLRALRRARGNKTRAAKMLGLSRPRFYRRLLQYNLIRPEDLSDG
;
A
#
# COMPACT_ATOMS: atom_id res chain seq x y z
N GLN A 1 10.58 21.60 8.78
CA GLN A 1 11.18 22.11 10.03
C GLN A 1 10.35 21.56 11.18
N TYR A 2 10.98 20.92 12.17
CA TYR A 2 10.26 20.44 13.35
C TYR A 2 10.22 21.56 14.38
N ASP A 3 9.02 21.99 14.76
CA ASP A 3 8.81 22.94 15.86
C ASP A 3 8.79 22.18 17.19
N TRP A 4 9.95 22.09 17.83
CA TRP A 4 10.00 21.74 19.25
C TRP A 4 9.53 22.96 20.06
N PRO A 5 8.48 22.84 20.89
CA PRO A 5 7.96 23.99 21.63
C PRO A 5 8.94 24.52 22.69
N ARG A 6 10.01 23.80 23.06
CA ARG A 6 11.08 24.25 24.00
C ARG A 6 12.54 24.01 23.56
N ASN A 7 12.83 23.74 22.29
CA ASN A 7 14.21 23.53 21.79
C ASN A 7 15.05 22.52 22.64
N PHE A 8 16.38 22.59 22.59
CA PHE A 8 17.39 21.58 22.95
C PHE A 8 17.21 20.83 24.29
N ASP A 9 16.62 21.45 25.30
CA ASP A 9 16.41 20.84 26.63
C ASP A 9 15.46 19.64 26.58
N GLU A 10 14.44 19.72 25.73
CA GLU A 10 13.46 18.65 25.57
C GLU A 10 14.11 17.43 24.87
N LEU A 11 15.02 17.67 23.93
CA LEU A 11 15.81 16.60 23.30
C LEU A 11 16.73 15.91 24.32
N ILE A 12 17.45 16.68 25.13
CA ILE A 12 18.30 16.15 26.20
C ILE A 12 17.47 15.32 27.18
N TRP A 13 16.30 15.81 27.58
CA TRP A 13 15.40 15.10 28.48
C TRP A 13 14.92 13.77 27.89
N VAL A 14 14.55 13.75 26.60
CA VAL A 14 14.11 12.54 25.90
C VAL A 14 15.23 11.51 25.79
N VAL A 15 16.43 11.93 25.40
CA VAL A 15 17.60 11.04 25.26
C VAL A 15 17.96 10.43 26.61
N ASN A 16 18.00 11.24 27.68
CA ASN A 16 18.29 10.74 29.03
C ASN A 16 17.23 9.76 29.53
N ARG A 17 15.95 10.03 29.26
CA ARG A 17 14.86 9.13 29.66
C ARG A 17 14.89 7.82 28.88
N ALA A 18 15.19 7.87 27.59
CA ALA A 18 15.33 6.69 26.74
C ALA A 18 16.56 5.84 27.13
N TYR A 19 17.67 6.50 27.48
CA TYR A 19 18.87 5.85 27.99
C TYR A 19 18.60 5.13 29.32
N GLN A 20 17.92 5.77 30.26
CA GLN A 20 17.55 5.14 31.54
C GLN A 20 16.55 3.99 31.38
N ALA A 21 15.68 4.06 30.38
CA ALA A 21 14.66 3.05 30.14
C ALA A 21 15.16 1.85 29.31
N THR A 22 16.31 1.96 28.64
CA THR A 22 16.86 0.86 27.83
C THR A 22 17.93 0.09 28.61
N GLN A 23 17.91 -1.24 28.49
CA GLN A 23 18.98 -2.12 28.96
C GLN A 23 19.85 -2.63 27.80
N LYS A 24 19.56 -2.18 26.57
CA LYS A 24 20.22 -2.61 25.33
C LYS A 24 21.12 -1.49 24.78
N PRO A 25 22.16 -1.82 24.00
CA PRO A 25 23.01 -0.81 23.34
C PRO A 25 22.26 0.01 22.29
N LEU A 26 21.08 -0.42 21.85
CA LEU A 26 20.20 0.29 20.92
C LEU A 26 18.94 0.76 21.64
N ILE A 27 18.60 2.05 21.49
CA ILE A 27 17.34 2.61 21.96
C ILE A 27 16.27 2.24 20.93
N GLU A 28 15.39 1.31 21.29
CA GLU A 28 14.26 0.87 20.47
C GLU A 28 13.07 1.83 20.61
N LEU A 29 12.20 1.89 19.59
CA LEU A 29 11.06 2.83 19.55
C LEU A 29 10.13 2.70 20.76
N GLU A 30 10.05 1.49 21.34
CA GLU A 30 9.17 1.12 22.43
C GLU A 30 9.52 1.81 23.75
N VAL A 31 10.82 2.11 23.97
CA VAL A 31 11.31 2.76 25.19
C VAL A 31 11.24 4.28 25.13
N LEU A 32 10.90 4.85 23.97
CA LEU A 32 10.76 6.29 23.82
C LEU A 32 9.48 6.81 24.54
N PRO A 33 9.52 8.06 25.04
CA PRO A 33 8.34 8.71 25.62
C PRO A 33 7.15 8.68 24.66
N ARG A 34 5.95 8.50 25.20
CA ARG A 34 4.71 8.32 24.42
C ARG A 34 4.40 9.55 23.56
N GLU A 35 4.74 10.73 24.08
CA GLU A 35 4.60 12.03 23.44
C GLU A 35 5.43 12.10 22.15
N LEU A 36 6.64 11.54 22.19
CA LEU A 36 7.52 11.46 21.03
C LEU A 36 7.02 10.44 20.00
N ARG A 37 6.54 9.28 20.46
CA ARG A 37 5.94 8.26 19.60
C ARG A 37 4.74 8.80 18.84
N TRP A 38 3.87 9.56 19.50
CA TRP A 38 2.73 10.21 18.85
C TRP A 38 3.13 11.32 17.87
N SER A 39 4.18 12.08 18.19
CA SER A 39 4.73 13.06 17.26
C SER A 39 5.33 12.39 16.03
N LEU A 40 6.08 11.30 16.21
CA LEU A 40 6.61 10.47 15.12
C LEU A 40 5.49 9.89 14.27
N ASP A 41 4.43 9.34 14.85
CA ASP A 41 3.27 8.83 14.10
C ASP A 41 2.58 9.93 13.28
N ARG A 42 2.37 11.11 13.86
CA ARG A 42 1.82 12.25 13.12
C ARG A 42 2.74 12.71 12.00
N ASN A 43 4.03 12.83 12.25
CA ASN A 43 4.97 13.24 11.22
C ASN A 43 5.16 12.17 10.15
N MET A 44 5.15 10.89 10.48
CA MET A 44 5.13 9.81 9.50
C MET A 44 3.86 9.85 8.63
N ARG A 45 2.71 10.26 9.20
CA ARG A 45 1.48 10.50 8.44
C ARG A 45 1.54 11.76 7.56
N LEU A 46 2.32 12.77 7.96
CA LEU A 46 2.55 14.00 7.18
C LEU A 46 3.65 13.81 6.12
N LEU A 47 4.60 12.90 6.35
CA LEU A 47 5.67 12.49 5.43
C LEU A 47 5.22 11.41 4.46
N ARG A 48 4.12 10.70 4.77
CA ARG A 48 3.33 10.08 3.72
C ARG A 48 2.83 11.25 2.87
N ASP A 49 3.35 11.35 1.66
CA ASP A 49 2.77 12.14 0.58
C ASP A 49 1.26 12.09 0.76
N PRO A 50 0.54 13.24 0.83
CA PRO A 50 -0.91 13.22 1.00
C PRO A 50 -1.41 12.24 -0.04
N GLU A 51 -1.96 11.09 0.41
CA GLU A 51 -2.26 9.99 -0.51
C GLU A 51 -3.05 10.62 -1.63
N THR A 52 -2.43 10.75 -2.80
CA THR A 52 -3.09 11.35 -3.95
C THR A 52 -4.06 10.28 -4.38
N ILE A 53 -5.25 10.29 -3.78
CA ILE A 53 -6.32 9.34 -4.06
C ILE A 53 -6.78 9.64 -5.49
N SER A 54 -6.10 9.01 -6.43
CA SER A 54 -6.48 9.01 -7.83
C SER A 54 -7.57 7.97 -8.00
N LEU A 55 -8.82 8.44 -8.12
CA LEU A 55 -9.96 7.59 -8.43
C LEU A 55 -9.69 6.67 -9.64
N PRO A 56 -9.09 7.14 -10.76
CA PRO A 56 -8.70 6.27 -11.86
C PRO A 56 -7.76 5.13 -11.45
N LYS A 57 -6.76 5.42 -10.60
CA LYS A 57 -5.80 4.41 -10.12
C LYS A 57 -6.49 3.37 -9.23
N PHE A 58 -7.36 3.82 -8.33
CA PHE A 58 -8.12 2.93 -7.45
C PHE A 58 -9.07 2.02 -8.23
N LEU A 59 -9.82 2.57 -9.18
CA LEU A 59 -10.71 1.79 -10.04
C LEU A 59 -9.93 0.77 -10.88
N ALA A 60 -8.74 1.12 -11.37
CA ALA A 60 -7.88 0.18 -12.09
C ALA A 60 -7.42 -0.99 -11.21
N GLN A 61 -7.09 -0.75 -9.94
CA GLN A 61 -6.72 -1.82 -9.00
C GLN A 61 -7.90 -2.76 -8.71
N VAL A 62 -9.09 -2.19 -8.49
CA VAL A 62 -10.32 -2.97 -8.29
C VAL A 62 -10.63 -3.80 -9.54
N GLU A 63 -10.51 -3.21 -10.74
CA GLU A 63 -10.75 -3.91 -12.00
C GLU A 63 -9.75 -5.07 -12.20
N GLN A 64 -8.46 -4.86 -11.95
CA GLN A 64 -7.43 -5.91 -12.03
C GLN A 64 -7.73 -7.09 -11.10
N GLU A 65 -8.09 -6.81 -9.84
CA GLU A 65 -8.41 -7.85 -8.86
C GLU A 65 -9.65 -8.66 -9.29
N LEU A 66 -10.68 -8.00 -9.84
CA LEU A 66 -11.88 -8.69 -10.35
C LEU A 66 -11.57 -9.59 -11.54
N LEU A 67 -10.74 -9.13 -12.49
CA LEU A 67 -10.29 -9.93 -13.63
C LEU A 67 -9.54 -11.19 -13.16
N LEU A 68 -8.60 -11.05 -12.22
CA LEU A 68 -7.83 -12.15 -11.66
C LEU A 68 -8.71 -13.12 -10.86
N ARG A 69 -9.65 -12.63 -10.05
CA ARG A 69 -10.63 -13.48 -9.35
C ARG A 69 -11.50 -14.28 -10.31
N ALA A 70 -11.97 -13.65 -11.39
CA ALA A 70 -12.76 -14.33 -12.41
C ALA A 70 -11.94 -15.43 -13.11
N LEU A 71 -10.69 -15.16 -13.46
CA LEU A 71 -9.77 -16.16 -14.04
C LEU A 71 -9.54 -17.35 -13.09
N ARG A 72 -9.25 -17.08 -11.81
CA ARG A 72 -9.05 -18.14 -10.80
C ARG A 72 -10.29 -19.02 -10.65
N ARG A 73 -11.48 -18.40 -10.52
CA ARG A 73 -12.75 -19.15 -10.40
C ARG A 73 -13.10 -19.93 -11.66
N ALA A 74 -12.74 -19.41 -12.83
CA ALA A 74 -12.94 -20.07 -14.11
C ALA A 74 -11.82 -21.06 -14.47
N ARG A 75 -10.84 -21.30 -13.59
CA ARG A 75 -9.65 -22.15 -13.84
C ARG A 75 -8.96 -21.80 -15.16
N GLY A 76 -8.78 -20.51 -15.43
CA GLY A 76 -8.14 -20.02 -16.64
C GLY A 76 -9.05 -19.93 -17.87
N ASN A 77 -10.28 -20.44 -17.83
CA ASN A 77 -11.21 -20.30 -18.96
C ASN A 77 -11.68 -18.86 -19.11
N LYS A 78 -11.08 -18.14 -20.08
CA LYS A 78 -11.30 -16.70 -20.31
C LYS A 78 -12.74 -16.38 -20.75
N THR A 79 -13.39 -17.28 -21.50
CA THR A 79 -14.80 -17.14 -21.89
C THR A 79 -15.73 -17.22 -20.68
N ARG A 80 -15.49 -18.19 -19.79
CA ARG A 80 -16.27 -18.35 -18.57
C ARG A 80 -16.00 -17.20 -17.59
N ALA A 81 -14.75 -16.77 -17.44
CA ALA A 81 -14.38 -15.61 -16.62
C ALA A 81 -15.06 -14.31 -17.10
N ALA A 82 -15.08 -14.07 -18.41
CA ALA A 82 -15.77 -12.93 -19.00
C ALA A 82 -17.27 -12.94 -18.67
N LYS A 83 -17.94 -14.09 -18.85
CA LYS A 83 -19.36 -14.26 -18.50
C LYS A 83 -19.62 -13.97 -17.01
N MET A 84 -18.73 -14.40 -16.11
CA MET A 84 -18.87 -14.14 -14.66
C MET A 84 -18.83 -12.66 -14.31
N LEU A 85 -18.11 -11.84 -15.08
CA LEU A 85 -18.05 -10.39 -14.90
C LEU A 85 -19.08 -9.63 -15.77
N GLY A 86 -19.96 -10.34 -16.49
CA GLY A 86 -20.90 -9.72 -17.42
C GLY A 86 -20.24 -9.05 -18.64
N LEU A 87 -19.03 -9.48 -19.00
CA LEU A 87 -18.27 -8.94 -20.13
C LEU A 87 -18.33 -9.88 -21.33
N SER A 88 -18.29 -9.30 -22.54
CA SER A 88 -18.00 -10.06 -23.74
C SER A 88 -16.56 -10.57 -23.70
N ARG A 89 -16.31 -11.73 -24.34
CA ARG A 89 -14.96 -12.30 -24.45
C ARG A 89 -13.95 -11.25 -24.98
N PRO A 90 -14.19 -10.54 -26.11
CA PRO A 90 -13.23 -9.55 -26.61
C PRO A 90 -12.96 -8.41 -25.62
N ARG A 91 -13.98 -7.93 -24.90
CA ARG A 91 -13.83 -6.86 -23.91
C ARG A 91 -12.99 -7.29 -22.72
N PHE A 92 -13.22 -8.51 -22.21
CA PHE A 92 -12.43 -9.09 -21.13
C PHE A 92 -10.95 -9.25 -21.52
N TYR A 93 -10.69 -9.76 -22.72
CA TYR A 93 -9.31 -9.90 -23.23
C TYR A 93 -8.59 -8.55 -23.36
N ARG A 94 -9.24 -7.52 -23.93
CA ARG A 94 -8.65 -6.17 -24.03
C ARG A 94 -8.26 -5.62 -22.67
N ARG A 95 -9.07 -5.86 -21.64
CA ARG A 95 -8.75 -5.45 -20.26
C ARG A 95 -7.56 -6.22 -19.67
N LEU A 96 -7.46 -7.53 -19.92
CA LEU A 96 -6.28 -8.30 -19.47
C LEU A 96 -4.98 -7.79 -20.11
N LEU A 97 -5.00 -7.48 -21.41
CA LEU A 97 -3.84 -6.91 -22.11
C LEU A 97 -3.51 -5.51 -21.59
N GLN A 98 -4.51 -4.64 -21.40
CA GLN A 98 -4.34 -3.29 -20.87
C GLN A 98 -3.60 -3.29 -19.52
N TYR A 99 -3.82 -4.31 -18.70
CA TYR A 99 -3.18 -4.46 -17.40
C TYR A 99 -2.00 -5.43 -17.38
N ASN A 100 -1.51 -5.87 -18.53
CA ASN A 100 -0.40 -6.82 -18.66
C ASN A 100 -0.60 -8.12 -17.85
N LEU A 101 -1.85 -8.56 -17.69
CA LEU A 101 -2.20 -9.79 -16.96
C LEU A 101 -2.07 -11.05 -17.83
N ILE A 102 -1.94 -10.87 -19.15
CA ILE A 102 -1.68 -11.92 -20.15
C ILE A 102 -0.72 -11.37 -21.20
N ARG A 103 0.01 -12.26 -21.89
CA ARG A 103 0.81 -11.90 -23.05
C ARG A 103 -0.07 -11.88 -24.31
N PRO A 104 0.26 -11.07 -25.33
CA PRO A 104 -0.40 -11.13 -26.63
C PRO A 104 -0.30 -12.53 -27.27
N GLU A 105 0.77 -13.26 -27.00
CA GLU A 105 0.99 -14.63 -27.50
C GLU A 105 -0.04 -15.64 -26.96
N ASP A 106 -0.65 -15.37 -25.80
CA ASP A 106 -1.68 -16.22 -25.19
C ASP A 106 -3.04 -16.13 -25.94
N LEU A 107 -3.08 -15.45 -27.10
CA LEU A 107 -4.25 -15.28 -27.96
C LEU A 107 -4.48 -16.48 -28.90
N SER A 108 -3.45 -17.29 -29.20
CA SER A 108 -3.50 -18.33 -30.25
C SER A 108 -4.07 -19.69 -29.83
N ASP A 109 -4.21 -19.98 -28.54
CA ASP A 109 -4.60 -21.32 -28.05
C ASP A 109 -6.11 -21.48 -27.77
N GLY A 110 -7.01 -21.07 -28.68
CA GLY A 110 -8.45 -21.27 -28.43
C GLY A 110 -9.39 -21.11 -29.61
#